data_AF-A0A349PJ26-F1
#
_entry.id   AF-A0A349PJ26-F1
#
_cell.length_a   1.000
_cell.length_b   1.000
_cell.length_c   1.000
_cell.angle_alpha   90.00
_cell.angle_beta   90.00
_cell.angle_gamma   90.00
#
_symmetry.space_group_name_H-M   'P 1'
#
loop_
_entity.id
_entity.type
_entity.pdbx_description
1 polymer ?
#
loop_
_entity_poly.entity_id
_entity_poly.type
_entity_poly.pdbx_seq_one_letter_code
_entity_poly.pdbx_strand_id
1 'polypeptide(L)'
;MFSDPSFDLSVSLTFLGLSFLIALVIWAITKKRFLSLIIFSVLGNLSFLVNIGSFMFDSYSLKWFQYFSLFIWPILNIYLIISYFSKKNEKN
;
A
#
# COMPACT_ATOMS: atom_id res chain seq x y z
N MET A 1 -1.77 -10.95 24.46
CA MET A 1 -1.72 -9.51 24.79
C MET A 1 -2.09 -8.79 23.50
N PHE A 2 -3.29 -8.22 23.42
CA PHE A 2 -3.68 -7.43 22.25
C PHE A 2 -2.80 -6.17 22.24
N SER A 3 -2.16 -5.88 21.11
CA SER A 3 -1.41 -4.64 20.90
C SER A 3 -2.35 -3.44 20.98
N ASP A 4 -1.86 -2.31 21.48
CA ASP A 4 -2.64 -1.08 21.62
C ASP A 4 -3.16 -0.63 20.23
N PRO A 5 -4.50 -0.59 20.00
CA PRO A 5 -5.09 -0.19 18.74
C PRO A 5 -4.59 1.16 18.22
N SER A 6 -4.34 2.11 19.14
CA SER A 6 -3.91 3.47 18.79
C SER A 6 -2.48 3.45 18.26
N PHE A 7 -1.62 2.65 18.90
CA PHE A 7 -0.24 2.45 18.48
C PHE A 7 -0.19 1.77 17.11
N ASP A 8 -0.93 0.68 16.90
CA ASP A 8 -0.93 -0.06 15.63
C ASP A 8 -1.43 0.80 14.47
N LEU A 9 -2.47 1.60 14.70
CA LEU A 9 -2.98 2.55 13.72
C LEU A 9 -1.91 3.60 13.38
N SER A 10 -1.24 4.15 14.40
CA SER A 10 -0.16 5.13 14.21
C SER A 10 1.00 4.56 13.40
N VAL A 11 1.39 3.32 13.66
CA VAL A 11 2.43 2.61 12.88
C VAL A 11 1.99 2.44 11.43
N SER A 12 0.77 1.95 11.18
CA SER A 12 0.26 1.78 9.81
C SER A 12 0.16 3.10 9.05
N LEU A 13 -0.29 4.18 9.69
CA LEU A 13 -0.34 5.51 9.07
C LEU A 13 1.06 6.09 8.82
N THR A 14 2.01 5.85 9.73
CA THR A 14 3.41 6.26 9.54
C THR A 14 4.01 5.57 8.32
N PHE A 15 3.83 4.26 8.17
CA PHE A 15 4.29 3.54 6.99
C PHE A 15 3.57 3.98 5.71
N LEU A 16 2.28 4.30 5.78
CA LEU A 16 1.55 4.84 4.62
C LEU A 16 2.11 6.20 4.20
N GLY A 17 2.40 7.08 5.17
CA GLY A 17 3.04 8.37 4.93
C GLY A 17 4.43 8.23 4.31
N LEU A 18 5.26 7.32 4.84
CA LEU A 18 6.57 7.00 4.25
C LEU A 18 6.45 6.44 2.83
N SER A 19 5.48 5.57 2.59
CA SER A 19 5.18 5.02 1.26
C SER A 19 4.86 6.12 0.24
N PHE A 20 4.08 7.12 0.66
CA PHE A 20 3.78 8.29 -0.15
C PHE A 20 5.02 9.13 -0.45
N LEU A 21 5.85 9.42 0.56
CA LEU A 21 7.10 10.16 0.38
C LEU A 21 8.06 9.44 -0.59
N ILE A 22 8.24 8.12 -0.45
CA ILE A 22 9.05 7.31 -1.36
C ILE A 22 8.51 7.41 -2.79
N ALA A 23 7.20 7.29 -2.97
CA ALA A 23 6.58 7.40 -4.29
C ALA A 23 6.78 8.78 -4.91
N LEU A 24 6.69 9.86 -4.13
CA LEU A 24 6.97 11.22 -4.58
C LEU A 24 8.43 11.39 -5.02
N VAL A 25 9.38 10.90 -4.23
CA VAL A 25 10.81 10.94 -4.58
C VAL A 25 11.07 10.22 -5.91
N ILE A 26 10.49 9.03 -6.08
CA ILE A 26 10.64 8.26 -7.32
C ILE A 26 10.01 8.98 -8.50
N TRP A 27 8.84 9.60 -8.31
CA TRP A 27 8.24 10.41 -9.35
C TRP A 27 9.11 11.62 -9.71
N ALA A 28 9.67 12.31 -8.71
CA ALA A 28 10.51 13.48 -8.91
C ALA A 28 11.77 13.15 -9.74
N ILE A 29 12.40 11.99 -9.47
CA ILE A 29 13.61 11.52 -10.15
C ILE A 29 13.30 10.95 -11.54
N THR A 30 12.35 10.03 -11.64
CA THR A 30 12.10 9.27 -12.89
C THR A 30 11.16 9.98 -13.85
N LYS A 31 10.36 10.93 -13.36
CA LYS A 31 9.19 11.54 -14.04
C LYS A 31 8.13 10.53 -14.50
N LYS A 32 8.22 9.26 -14.09
CA LYS A 32 7.30 8.18 -14.47
C LYS A 32 6.16 8.08 -13.45
N ARG A 33 5.05 8.80 -13.72
CA ARG A 33 3.85 8.79 -12.87
C ARG A 33 3.35 7.37 -12.57
N PHE A 34 3.30 6.51 -13.59
CA PHE A 34 2.78 5.16 -13.44
C PHE A 34 3.67 4.27 -12.56
N LEU A 35 4.99 4.40 -12.66
CA LEU A 35 5.93 3.70 -11.79
C LEU A 35 5.79 4.13 -10.33
N SER A 36 5.69 5.43 -10.08
CA SER A 36 5.46 5.97 -8.74
C SER A 36 4.15 5.45 -8.12
N LEU A 37 3.06 5.42 -8.90
CA LEU A 37 1.77 4.90 -8.45
C LEU A 37 1.85 3.42 -8.05
N ILE A 38 2.56 2.60 -8.82
CA ILE A 38 2.75 1.18 -8.49
C ILE A 38 3.48 1.03 -7.16
N ILE A 39 4.57 1.78 -6.99
CA ILE A 39 5.38 1.71 -5.77
C ILE A 39 4.58 2.19 -4.56
N PHE A 40 3.83 3.28 -4.70
CA PHE A 40 2.91 3.71 -3.65
C PHE A 40 1.88 2.64 -3.32
N SER A 41 1.25 2.03 -4.32
CA SER A 41 0.19 1.03 -4.10
C SER A 41 0.70 -0.22 -3.39
N VAL A 42 1.91 -0.69 -3.75
CA VAL A 42 2.54 -1.85 -3.11
C VAL A 42 2.94 -1.52 -1.66
N LEU A 43 3.65 -0.40 -1.43
CA LEU A 43 4.11 -0.04 -0.09
C LEU A 43 2.96 0.38 0.84
N GLY A 44 1.97 1.09 0.30
CA GLY A 44 0.76 1.47 1.01
C GLY A 44 -0.05 0.27 1.45
N ASN A 45 -0.17 -0.77 0.60
CA ASN A 45 -0.80 -2.02 1.00
C ASN A 45 -0.03 -2.74 2.13
N LEU A 46 1.30 -2.81 2.02
CA LEU A 46 2.15 -3.39 3.06
C LEU A 46 2.00 -2.68 4.41
N SER A 47 1.79 -1.37 4.41
CA SER A 47 1.62 -0.55 5.62
C SER A 47 0.46 -1.03 6.51
N PHE A 48 -0.56 -1.65 5.91
CA PHE A 48 -1.70 -2.23 6.64
C PHE A 48 -1.58 -3.74 6.84
N LEU A 49 -0.86 -4.44 5.96
CA LEU A 49 -0.61 -5.88 6.12
C LEU A 49 0.26 -6.20 7.34
N VAL A 50 1.19 -5.30 7.72
CA VAL A 50 2.02 -5.47 8.93
C VAL A 50 1.16 -5.69 10.19
N ASN A 51 0.01 -5.00 10.27
CA ASN A 51 -0.88 -5.07 11.42
C ASN A 51 -2.17 -5.86 11.13
N ILE A 52 -2.19 -6.74 10.12
CA ILE A 52 -3.45 -7.36 9.63
C ILE A 52 -4.24 -8.12 10.69
N GLY A 53 -3.58 -8.66 11.73
CA GLY A 53 -4.22 -9.36 12.85
C GLY A 53 -4.53 -8.48 14.06
N SER A 54 -4.30 -7.16 13.97
CA SER A 54 -4.49 -6.23 15.07
C SER A 54 -5.97 -6.01 15.38
N PHE A 55 -6.26 -5.83 16.68
CA PHE A 55 -7.57 -5.41 17.18
C PHE A 55 -7.93 -3.96 16.76
N MET A 56 -7.00 -3.22 16.13
CA MET A 56 -7.28 -1.88 15.59
C MET A 56 -8.42 -1.87 14.57
N PHE A 57 -8.54 -2.91 13.73
CA PHE A 57 -9.58 -2.97 12.71
C PHE A 57 -10.97 -3.12 13.33
N ASP A 58 -11.06 -3.80 14.48
CA ASP A 58 -12.29 -3.92 15.25
C ASP A 58 -12.60 -2.61 16.00
N SER A 59 -11.59 -2.06 16.66
CA SER A 59 -11.70 -0.86 17.51
C SER A 59 -12.16 0.37 16.72
N TYR A 60 -11.64 0.56 15.52
CA TYR A 60 -11.98 1.70 14.66
C TYR A 60 -13.05 1.37 13.60
N SER A 61 -13.68 0.21 13.67
CA SER A 61 -14.67 -0.25 12.68
C SER A 61 -14.14 -0.26 11.23
N LEU A 62 -12.87 -0.62 11.07
CA LEU A 62 -12.13 -0.68 9.80
C LEU A 62 -12.03 -2.11 9.22
N LYS A 63 -12.82 -3.07 9.70
CA LYS A 63 -12.84 -4.45 9.18
C LYS A 63 -12.97 -4.54 7.67
N TRP A 64 -13.82 -3.68 7.06
CA TRP A 64 -13.97 -3.65 5.61
C TRP A 64 -12.64 -3.33 4.90
N PHE A 65 -11.84 -2.45 5.50
CA PHE A 65 -10.55 -2.03 4.97
C PHE A 65 -9.47 -3.10 5.19
N GLN A 66 -9.55 -3.84 6.31
CA GLN A 66 -8.75 -5.06 6.52
C GLN A 66 -8.97 -6.07 5.39
N TYR A 67 -10.23 -6.37 5.07
CA TYR A 67 -10.58 -7.28 3.97
C TYR A 67 -10.13 -6.74 2.61
N PHE A 68 -10.32 -5.44 2.36
CA PHE A 68 -9.82 -4.80 1.15
C PHE A 68 -8.31 -4.94 1.01
N SER A 69 -7.55 -4.64 2.07
CA SER A 69 -6.09 -4.70 2.08
C SER A 69 -5.55 -6.12 1.93
N LEU A 70 -6.28 -7.13 2.42
CA LEU A 70 -5.85 -8.52 2.33
C LEU A 70 -6.20 -9.18 0.99
N PHE A 71 -7.38 -8.88 0.44
CA PHE A 71 -7.91 -9.62 -0.72
C PHE A 71 -7.91 -8.80 -2.01
N ILE A 72 -8.40 -7.56 -1.97
CA ILE A 72 -8.63 -6.78 -3.20
C ILE A 72 -7.37 -6.03 -3.62
N TRP A 73 -6.71 -5.37 -2.68
CA TRP A 73 -5.56 -4.52 -2.97
C TRP A 73 -4.35 -5.29 -3.53
N PRO A 74 -4.01 -6.52 -3.07
CA PRO A 74 -2.96 -7.31 -3.71
C PRO A 74 -3.27 -7.66 -5.17
N ILE A 75 -4.53 -7.93 -5.50
CA ILE A 75 -4.97 -8.18 -6.88
C ILE A 75 -4.76 -6.92 -7.73
N LEU A 76 -5.13 -5.74 -7.22
CA LEU A 76 -4.86 -4.46 -7.87
C LEU A 76 -3.36 -4.24 -8.09
N ASN A 77 -2.53 -4.56 -7.10
CA ASN A 77 -1.07 -4.46 -7.21
C ASN A 77 -0.52 -5.35 -8.33
N ILE A 78 -0.95 -6.61 -8.40
CA ILE A 78 -0.56 -7.55 -9.46
C ILE A 78 -0.97 -7.00 -10.83
N TYR A 79 -2.21 -6.53 -10.98
CA TYR A 79 -2.71 -5.95 -12.22
C TYR A 79 -1.87 -4.74 -12.67
N LEU A 80 -1.57 -3.81 -11.76
CA LEU A 80 -0.78 -2.62 -12.06
C LEU A 80 0.65 -2.99 -12.50
N ILE A 81 1.27 -3.97 -11.85
CA ILE A 81 2.60 -4.47 -12.20
C ILE A 81 2.59 -5.09 -13.60
N ILE A 82 1.65 -5.98 -13.90
CA ILE A 82 1.52 -6.60 -15.22
C ILE A 82 1.32 -5.53 -16.30
N SER A 83 0.41 -4.58 -16.06
CA SER A 83 0.14 -3.47 -16.99
C SER A 83 1.38 -2.63 -17.27
N TYR A 84 2.24 -2.42 -16.27
CA TYR A 84 3.50 -1.70 -16.44
C TYR A 84 4.48 -2.43 -17.33
N PHE A 85 4.67 -3.73 -17.12
CA PHE A 85 5.59 -4.52 -17.93
C PHE A 85 5.06 -4.71 -19.35
N SER A 86 3.76 -4.91 -19.54
CA SER A 86 3.13 -4.97 -20.87
C SER A 86 3.37 -3.68 -21.66
N LYS A 87 3.07 -2.50 -21.09
CA LYS A 87 3.31 -1.20 -21.74
C LYS A 87 4.78 -0.88 -21.98
N LYS A 88 5.67 -1.42 -21.13
CA LYS A 88 7.12 -1.26 -21.31
C LYS A 88 7.61 -2.08 -22.51
N ASN A 89 7.09 -3.29 -22.70
CA ASN A 89 7.46 -4.17 -23.80
C ASN A 89 6.95 -3.66 -25.15
N GLU A 90 5.77 -3.01 -25.21
CA GLU A 90 5.24 -2.41 -26.46
C GLU A 90 6.05 -1.21 -26.97
N LYS A 91 6.86 -0.58 -26.11
CA LYS A 91 7.64 0.62 -26.45
C LYS A 91 9.10 0.32 -26.81
N ASN A 92 9.53 -0.94 -26.68
CA ASN A 92 10.84 -1.43 -27.10
C ASN A 92 10.72 -2.12 -28.45
#